data_AF-A0A4W5K8Q4-F1
#
_entry.id   AF-A0A4W5K8Q4-F1
#
_cell.length_a   1.000
_cell.length_b   1.000
_cell.length_c   1.000
_cell.angle_alpha   90.00
_cell.angle_beta   90.00
_cell.angle_gamma   90.00
#
_symmetry.space_group_name_H-M   'P 1'
#
loop_
_entity.id
_entity.type
_entity.pdbx_description
1 polymer ?
#
loop_
_entity_poly.entity_id
_entity_poly.type
_entity_poly.pdbx_seq_one_letter_code
_entity_poly.pdbx_strand_id
1 'polypeptide(L)'
;MSSSPDSDGESYYMSLEEHQPSAIEELTDVQFKFEVKAVMLELTRQADQENTLLVLTVSQLGAEGKMRTYDLTVTSYLRKIGLDYCEIRDSNNQPLHLISSSDKQGSDLLKVEYTKADINGPNFQTMFDNTEQNLKVRDMNW
;
A
#
# COMPACT_ATOMS: atom_id res chain seq x y z
N MET A 1 60.75 14.19 47.42
CA MET A 1 60.10 15.52 47.38
C MET A 1 59.57 15.73 45.97
N SER A 2 58.26 15.99 45.94
CA SER A 2 57.31 16.35 44.88
C SER A 2 57.76 17.12 43.63
N SER A 3 57.13 16.73 42.50
CA SER A 3 56.57 17.55 41.39
C SER A 3 56.15 16.57 40.27
N SER A 4 54.97 16.56 39.62
CA SER A 4 53.86 17.50 39.42
C SER A 4 52.63 16.72 38.87
N PRO A 5 51.44 17.33 38.73
CA PRO A 5 50.18 16.66 38.44
C PRO A 5 49.88 16.64 36.94
N ASP A 6 49.32 15.54 36.43
CA ASP A 6 48.63 15.56 35.14
C ASP A 6 47.19 15.08 35.33
N SER A 7 46.34 16.09 35.37
CA SER A 7 44.97 16.07 34.89
C SER A 7 44.90 15.40 33.53
N ASP A 8 43.89 14.56 33.31
CA ASP A 8 42.91 14.76 32.24
C ASP A 8 41.98 13.54 32.20
N GLY A 9 40.91 13.65 32.98
CA GLY A 9 39.68 12.95 32.68
C GLY A 9 38.90 13.77 31.67
N GLU A 10 38.86 13.34 30.42
CA GLU A 10 37.90 13.78 29.41
C GLU A 10 37.57 12.53 28.57
N SER A 11 36.49 11.83 28.93
CA SER A 11 35.19 11.92 28.23
C SER A 11 35.01 10.76 27.25
N TYR A 12 34.81 9.54 27.76
CA TYR A 12 34.36 8.38 26.98
C TYR A 12 32.86 8.45 26.64
N TYR A 13 32.32 9.66 26.49
CA TYR A 13 31.06 9.87 25.81
C TYR A 13 31.42 10.00 24.33
N MET A 14 31.59 8.85 23.68
CA MET A 14 31.34 8.82 22.24
C MET A 14 29.94 9.39 22.09
N SER A 15 29.88 10.59 21.52
CA SER A 15 28.67 11.25 21.10
C SER A 15 27.78 10.20 20.44
N LEU A 16 26.63 9.93 21.06
CA LEU A 16 25.48 9.47 20.29
C LEU A 16 25.18 10.62 19.35
N GLU A 17 25.88 10.66 18.23
CA GLU A 17 25.38 11.35 17.05
C GLU A 17 24.12 10.58 16.69
N GLU A 18 23.00 11.05 17.23
CA GLU A 18 21.70 10.90 16.60
C GLU A 18 21.94 11.28 15.13
N HIS A 19 22.10 10.27 14.28
CA HIS A 19 22.25 10.47 12.85
C HIS A 19 20.94 11.10 12.40
N GLN A 20 20.89 12.43 12.36
CA GLN A 20 19.85 13.10 11.63
C GLN A 20 19.99 12.62 10.19
N PRO A 21 18.93 12.02 9.61
CA PRO A 21 18.98 11.59 8.22
C PRO A 21 19.41 12.79 7.38
N SER A 22 20.46 12.60 6.57
CA SER A 22 20.95 13.68 5.73
C SER A 22 19.82 14.09 4.77
N ALA A 23 19.70 15.38 4.42
CA ALA A 23 18.62 15.87 3.55
C ALA A 23 18.53 15.11 2.19
N ILE A 24 19.61 14.43 1.79
CA ILE A 24 19.72 13.60 0.58
C ILE A 24 18.98 12.25 0.74
N GLU A 25 18.97 11.67 1.94
CA GLU A 25 18.23 10.42 2.24
C GLU A 25 16.72 10.57 2.10
N GLU A 26 16.20 11.80 2.23
CA GLU A 26 14.77 12.08 2.17
C GLU A 26 14.28 12.48 0.76
N LEU A 27 15.19 12.70 -0.19
CA LEU A 27 14.86 13.07 -1.56
C LEU A 27 14.07 11.95 -2.26
N THR A 28 13.04 12.36 -2.99
CA THR A 28 12.15 11.46 -3.71
C THR A 28 12.53 11.44 -5.18
N ASP A 29 12.99 10.30 -5.68
CA ASP A 29 13.33 10.12 -7.08
C ASP A 29 12.07 9.93 -7.93
N VAL A 30 11.12 9.16 -7.40
CA VAL A 30 9.85 8.86 -8.08
C VAL A 30 8.71 8.91 -7.08
N GLN A 31 7.63 9.56 -7.47
CA GLN A 31 6.34 9.47 -6.79
C GLN A 31 5.25 9.20 -7.83
N PHE A 32 4.38 8.24 -7.56
CA PHE A 32 3.27 7.94 -8.45
C PHE A 32 1.98 7.70 -7.66
N LYS A 33 0.87 7.96 -8.33
CA LYS A 33 -0.47 7.56 -7.92
C LYS A 33 -1.30 7.34 -9.16
N PHE A 34 -1.92 6.17 -9.25
CA PHE A 34 -2.87 5.88 -10.31
C PHE A 34 -4.07 5.12 -9.74
N GLU A 35 -5.22 5.32 -10.36
CA GLU A 35 -6.44 4.63 -10.00
C GLU A 35 -7.25 4.31 -11.26
N VAL A 36 -7.65 3.06 -11.38
CA VAL A 36 -8.65 2.60 -12.34
C VAL A 36 -10.02 2.77 -11.70
N LYS A 37 -10.79 3.73 -12.24
CA LYS A 37 -12.11 4.09 -11.69
C LYS A 37 -13.07 2.90 -11.67
N ALA A 38 -13.19 2.19 -12.79
CA ALA A 38 -14.01 0.99 -12.90
C ALA A 38 -13.51 0.10 -14.05
N VAL A 39 -13.58 -1.20 -13.82
CA VAL A 39 -13.46 -2.27 -14.80
C VAL A 39 -14.76 -3.06 -14.75
N MET A 40 -15.35 -3.29 -15.91
CA MET A 40 -16.57 -4.06 -16.05
C MET A 40 -16.31 -5.23 -16.99
N LEU A 41 -16.67 -6.42 -16.56
CA LEU A 41 -16.58 -7.64 -17.35
C LEU A 41 -17.98 -8.25 -17.45
N GLU A 42 -18.43 -8.48 -18.68
CA GLU A 42 -19.75 -9.04 -18.96
C GLU A 42 -19.62 -10.47 -19.48
N LEU A 43 -20.40 -11.39 -18.92
CA LEU A 43 -20.65 -12.69 -19.51
C LEU A 43 -21.95 -12.61 -20.30
N THR A 44 -21.85 -12.71 -21.63
CA THR A 44 -23.02 -12.72 -22.51
C THR A 44 -23.31 -14.14 -22.99
N ARG A 45 -24.58 -14.40 -23.30
CA ARG A 45 -25.05 -15.63 -23.94
C ARG A 45 -25.66 -15.27 -25.28
N GLN A 46 -25.13 -15.88 -26.34
CA GLN A 46 -25.72 -15.79 -27.67
C GLN A 46 -26.83 -16.84 -27.81
N ALA A 47 -28.06 -16.37 -27.98
CA ALA A 47 -29.23 -17.17 -28.36
C ALA A 47 -29.86 -16.51 -29.60
N ASP A 48 -31.19 -16.31 -29.63
CA ASP A 48 -31.85 -15.54 -30.69
C ASP A 48 -31.39 -14.06 -30.72
N GLN A 49 -31.02 -13.53 -29.55
CA GLN A 49 -30.33 -12.25 -29.35
C GLN A 49 -29.24 -12.42 -28.29
N GLU A 50 -28.23 -11.54 -28.30
CA GLU A 50 -27.21 -11.52 -27.25
C GLU A 50 -27.81 -10.94 -25.96
N ASN A 51 -27.67 -11.68 -24.85
CA ASN A 51 -28.15 -11.27 -23.54
C ASN A 51 -27.04 -11.34 -22.50
N THR A 52 -26.91 -10.29 -21.69
CA THR A 52 -25.97 -10.27 -20.56
C THR A 52 -26.50 -11.13 -19.42
N LEU A 53 -25.70 -12.10 -18.98
CA LEU A 53 -26.00 -12.99 -17.86
C LEU A 53 -25.41 -12.46 -16.56
N LEU A 54 -24.11 -12.15 -16.58
CA LEU A 54 -23.37 -11.69 -15.41
C LEU A 54 -22.61 -10.41 -15.72
N VAL A 55 -22.56 -9.52 -14.74
CA VAL A 55 -21.71 -8.32 -14.77
C VAL A 55 -20.83 -8.32 -13.54
N LEU A 56 -19.52 -8.51 -13.73
CA LEU A 56 -18.50 -8.30 -12.70
C LEU A 56 -18.02 -6.85 -12.78
N THR A 57 -18.19 -6.10 -11.69
CA THR A 57 -17.67 -4.75 -11.56
C THR A 57 -16.57 -4.72 -10.51
N VAL A 58 -15.41 -4.18 -10.89
CA VAL A 58 -14.30 -3.87 -9.98
C VAL A 58 -14.07 -2.38 -10.07
N SER A 59 -14.18 -1.64 -8.97
CA SER A 59 -14.03 -0.19 -8.99
C SER A 59 -13.06 0.30 -7.92
N GLN A 60 -12.43 1.44 -8.23
CA GLN A 60 -11.43 2.09 -7.39
C GLN A 60 -10.27 1.15 -7.02
N LEU A 61 -9.73 0.49 -8.04
CA LEU A 61 -8.50 -0.29 -7.96
C LEU A 61 -7.34 0.64 -8.27
N GLY A 62 -6.39 0.79 -7.36
CA GLY A 62 -5.29 1.73 -7.57
C GLY A 62 -4.03 1.35 -6.83
N ALA A 63 -2.97 2.10 -7.12
CA ALA A 63 -1.74 2.06 -6.36
C ALA A 63 -1.09 3.43 -6.30
N GLU A 64 -0.39 3.66 -5.20
CA GLU A 64 0.46 4.82 -4.98
C GLU A 64 1.79 4.37 -4.41
N GLY A 65 2.87 5.09 -4.72
CA GLY A 65 4.18 4.71 -4.25
C GLY A 65 5.19 5.82 -4.36
N LYS A 66 6.27 5.62 -3.62
CA LYS A 66 7.39 6.54 -3.51
C LYS A 66 8.70 5.75 -3.51
N MET A 67 9.63 6.15 -4.36
CA MET A 67 11.00 5.65 -4.42
C MET A 67 11.94 6.76 -3.99
N ARG A 68 12.87 6.41 -3.09
CA ARG A 68 13.98 7.23 -2.62
C ARG A 68 15.28 6.48 -2.85
N THR A 69 16.39 7.14 -2.61
CA THR A 69 17.75 6.59 -2.69
C THR A 69 17.89 5.22 -2.01
N TYR A 70 17.29 5.04 -0.82
CA TYR A 70 17.49 3.86 0.02
C TYR A 70 16.23 3.02 0.26
N ASP A 71 15.07 3.41 -0.30
CA ASP A 71 13.84 2.67 -0.08
C ASP A 71 12.78 2.87 -1.17
N LEU A 72 11.89 1.90 -1.26
CA LEU A 72 10.69 1.90 -2.07
C LEU A 72 9.49 1.58 -1.19
N THR A 73 8.43 2.38 -1.31
CA THR A 73 7.13 2.11 -0.68
C THR A 73 6.06 2.08 -1.76
N VAL A 74 5.20 1.06 -1.72
CA VAL A 74 4.05 0.93 -2.62
C VAL A 74 2.85 0.51 -1.80
N THR A 75 1.74 1.21 -1.98
CA THR A 75 0.43 0.85 -1.44
C THR A 75 -0.51 0.59 -2.61
N SER A 76 -1.04 -0.63 -2.72
CA SER A 76 -2.11 -0.96 -3.66
C SER A 76 -3.41 -1.22 -2.90
N TYR A 77 -4.53 -0.85 -3.49
CA TYR A 77 -5.83 -0.94 -2.85
C TYR A 77 -6.93 -1.33 -3.85
N LEU A 78 -7.94 -2.05 -3.36
CA LEU A 78 -9.19 -2.35 -4.04
C LEU A 78 -10.33 -2.00 -3.11
N ARG A 79 -11.28 -1.15 -3.54
CA ARG A 79 -12.36 -0.67 -2.65
C ARG A 79 -13.73 -1.26 -2.91
N LYS A 80 -14.04 -1.67 -4.14
CA LYS A 80 -15.39 -2.17 -4.43
C LYS A 80 -15.38 -3.27 -5.49
N ILE A 81 -16.05 -4.36 -5.17
CA ILE A 81 -16.37 -5.43 -6.10
C ILE A 81 -17.87 -5.69 -6.09
N GLY A 82 -18.43 -6.03 -7.25
CA GLY A 82 -19.81 -6.43 -7.39
C GLY A 82 -19.94 -7.51 -8.45
N LEU A 83 -20.86 -8.45 -8.25
CA LEU A 83 -21.25 -9.42 -9.25
C LEU A 83 -22.77 -9.47 -9.31
N ASP A 84 -23.31 -9.11 -10.47
CA ASP A 84 -24.74 -9.07 -10.71
C ASP A 84 -25.16 -10.18 -11.65
N TYR A 85 -26.30 -10.80 -11.38
CA TYR A 85 -26.99 -11.71 -12.28
C TYR A 85 -28.23 -11.03 -12.88
N CYS A 86 -28.21 -10.85 -14.19
CA CYS A 86 -29.09 -9.91 -14.89
C CYS A 86 -30.40 -10.50 -15.43
N GLU A 87 -30.54 -11.83 -15.44
CA GLU A 87 -31.75 -12.50 -15.95
C GLU A 87 -32.93 -12.39 -14.99
N ILE A 88 -32.67 -12.40 -13.68
CA ILE A 88 -33.68 -12.20 -12.65
C ILE A 88 -33.67 -10.73 -12.25
N ARG A 89 -34.85 -10.11 -12.27
CA ARG A 89 -35.02 -8.71 -11.86
C ARG A 89 -36.04 -8.59 -10.74
N ASP A 90 -35.79 -7.66 -9.84
CA ASP A 90 -36.71 -7.33 -8.76
C ASP A 90 -37.90 -6.45 -9.25
N SER A 91 -38.79 -6.06 -8.35
CA SER A 91 -39.93 -5.18 -8.67
C SER A 91 -39.51 -3.78 -9.16
N ASN A 92 -38.26 -3.38 -8.95
CA ASN A 92 -37.67 -2.11 -9.38
C ASN A 92 -36.79 -2.27 -10.63
N ASN A 93 -36.85 -3.44 -11.28
CA ASN A 93 -36.08 -3.78 -12.47
C ASN A 93 -34.54 -3.78 -12.24
N GLN A 94 -34.09 -4.02 -11.01
CA GLN A 94 -32.67 -4.19 -10.65
C GLN A 94 -32.24 -5.67 -10.75
N PRO A 95 -30.99 -5.95 -11.15
CA PRO A 95 -30.47 -7.31 -11.22
C PRO A 95 -30.29 -7.92 -9.81
N LEU A 96 -30.15 -9.24 -9.73
CA LEU A 96 -29.81 -9.92 -8.49
C LEU A 96 -28.33 -9.74 -8.16
N HIS A 97 -28.00 -9.05 -7.07
CA HIS A 97 -26.63 -8.97 -6.55
C HIS A 97 -26.19 -10.31 -5.95
N LEU A 98 -25.25 -11.00 -6.61
CA LEU A 98 -24.64 -12.24 -6.11
C LEU A 98 -23.47 -11.95 -5.16
N ILE A 99 -22.71 -10.91 -5.46
CA ILE A 99 -21.61 -10.41 -4.62
C ILE A 99 -21.77 -8.90 -4.54
N SER A 100 -21.72 -8.36 -3.33
CA SER A 100 -21.64 -6.92 -3.10
C SER A 100 -20.71 -6.67 -1.93
N SER A 101 -19.69 -5.84 -2.16
CA SER A 101 -18.83 -5.36 -1.08
C SER A 101 -19.48 -4.20 -0.33
N SER A 102 -19.05 -3.97 0.92
CA SER A 102 -19.52 -2.83 1.73
C SER A 102 -19.34 -1.48 1.02
N ASP A 103 -20.36 -0.63 1.11
CA ASP A 103 -20.36 0.74 0.58
C ASP A 103 -19.84 1.77 1.60
N LYS A 104 -19.16 1.33 2.65
CA LYS A 104 -18.58 2.24 3.63
C LYS A 104 -17.57 3.16 2.93
N GLN A 105 -17.83 4.46 2.97
CA GLN A 105 -17.00 5.42 2.27
C GLN A 105 -15.56 5.39 2.80
N GLY A 106 -14.61 5.26 1.88
CA GLY A 106 -13.17 5.30 2.19
C GLY A 106 -12.59 4.00 2.77
N SER A 107 -13.34 2.90 2.84
CA SER A 107 -12.78 1.59 3.19
C SER A 107 -12.16 0.89 1.99
N ASP A 108 -10.91 0.43 2.13
CA ASP A 108 -10.31 -0.52 1.21
C ASP A 108 -10.76 -1.93 1.56
N LEU A 109 -11.29 -2.69 0.60
CA LEU A 109 -11.60 -4.13 0.81
C LEU A 109 -10.33 -4.93 0.99
N LEU A 110 -9.34 -4.62 0.15
CA LEU A 110 -8.01 -5.17 0.20
C LEU A 110 -7.03 -4.01 0.09
N LYS A 111 -6.12 -3.92 1.06
CA LYS A 111 -4.98 -3.01 1.03
C LYS A 111 -3.71 -3.82 1.21
N VAL A 112 -2.77 -3.64 0.29
CA VAL A 112 -1.44 -4.26 0.36
C VAL A 112 -0.40 -3.15 0.39
N GLU A 113 0.46 -3.19 1.39
CA GLU A 113 1.56 -2.25 1.57
C GLU A 113 2.87 -3.03 1.45
N TYR A 114 3.69 -2.65 0.49
CA TYR A 114 5.01 -3.19 0.25
C TYR A 114 6.06 -2.13 0.53
N THR A 115 7.07 -2.50 1.32
CA THR A 115 8.25 -1.68 1.56
C THR A 115 9.49 -2.51 1.24
N LYS A 116 10.41 -1.92 0.48
CA LYS A 116 11.76 -2.44 0.28
C LYS A 116 12.78 -1.42 0.76
N ALA A 117 13.76 -1.86 1.52
CA ALA A 117 14.88 -1.06 2.01
C ALA A 117 16.21 -1.57 1.44
N ASP A 118 17.16 -0.67 1.23
CA ASP A 118 18.55 -1.03 0.96
C ASP A 118 19.21 -1.51 2.27
N ILE A 119 19.81 -2.70 2.25
CA ILE A 119 20.53 -3.28 3.39
C ILE A 119 21.76 -2.47 3.79
N ASN A 120 22.31 -1.68 2.86
CA ASN A 120 23.43 -0.77 3.10
C ASN A 120 22.94 0.66 3.39
N GLY A 121 21.62 0.88 3.43
CA GLY A 121 21.03 2.16 3.70
C GLY A 121 21.24 2.59 5.16
N PRO A 122 21.43 3.90 5.43
CA PRO A 122 21.76 4.41 6.75
C PRO A 122 20.70 4.08 7.82
N ASN A 123 19.44 3.92 7.41
CA ASN A 123 18.31 3.67 8.30
C ASN A 123 17.84 2.20 8.30
N PHE A 124 18.62 1.27 7.73
CA PHE A 124 18.22 -0.14 7.62
C PHE A 124 17.95 -0.80 8.98
N GLN A 125 18.82 -0.57 9.95
CA GLN A 125 18.69 -1.14 11.29
C GLN A 125 17.61 -0.45 12.12
N THR A 126 17.38 0.85 11.92
CA THR A 126 16.52 1.69 12.77
C THR A 126 15.10 1.79 12.25
N MET A 127 14.90 2.26 11.00
CA MET A 127 13.57 2.48 10.42
C MET A 127 12.96 1.19 9.87
N PHE A 128 13.80 0.24 9.44
CA PHE A 128 13.38 -0.99 8.80
C PHE A 128 13.63 -2.25 9.64
N ASP A 129 14.10 -2.11 10.89
CA ASP A 129 14.30 -3.22 11.83
C ASP A 129 15.13 -4.38 11.24
N ASN A 130 16.15 -4.09 10.42
CA ASN A 130 16.94 -5.07 9.67
C ASN A 130 16.11 -5.94 8.69
N THR A 131 14.97 -5.45 8.23
CA THR A 131 14.07 -6.13 7.29
C THR A 131 14.20 -5.49 5.90
N GLU A 132 14.76 -6.22 4.95
CA GLU A 132 14.91 -5.74 3.56
C GLU A 132 13.54 -5.54 2.89
N GLN A 133 12.61 -6.46 3.12
CA GLN A 133 11.32 -6.45 2.45
C GLN A 133 10.20 -6.76 3.43
N ASN A 134 9.19 -5.90 3.46
CA ASN A 134 8.02 -6.05 4.29
C ASN A 134 6.76 -5.97 3.44
N LEU A 135 5.83 -6.90 3.67
CA LEU A 135 4.52 -6.92 3.03
C LEU A 135 3.44 -6.97 4.11
N LYS A 136 2.54 -5.99 4.12
CA LYS A 136 1.38 -5.95 5.01
C LYS A 136 0.12 -6.07 4.18
N VAL A 137 -0.72 -7.03 4.53
CA VAL A 137 -2.03 -7.24 3.92
C VAL A 137 -3.09 -6.88 4.96
N ARG A 138 -4.06 -6.07 4.56
CA ARG A 138 -5.20 -5.72 5.38
C ARG A 138 -6.47 -5.94 4.57
N ASP A 139 -7.39 -6.68 5.16
CA ASP A 139 -8.71 -6.92 4.62
C ASP A 139 -9.74 -6.26 5.56
N MET A 140 -10.82 -5.69 5.02
CA MET A 140 -11.98 -5.36 5.85
C MET A 140 -12.76 -6.64 6.19
N ASN A 141 -13.22 -6.75 7.44
CA ASN A 141 -14.21 -7.76 7.79
C ASN A 141 -15.46 -7.54 6.93
N TRP A 142 -15.84 -8.60 6.20
CA TRP A 142 -17.01 -8.70 5.32
C TRP A 142 -18.32 -8.36 6.04
#